data_AF-X1EDV2-F1
#
_entry.id   AF-X1EDV2-F1
#
_cell.length_a   1.000
_cell.length_b   1.000
_cell.length_c   1.000
_cell.angle_alpha   90.00
_cell.angle_beta   90.00
_cell.angle_gamma   90.00
#
_symmetry.space_group_name_H-M   'P 1'
#
loop_
_entity.id
_entity.type
_entity.pdbx_description
1 polymer ?
#
loop_
_entity_poly.entity_id
_entity_poly.type
_entity_poly.pdbx_seq_one_letter_code
_entity_poly.pdbx_strand_id
1 'polypeptide(L)'
;FKLALKLKVDSARFGPIKRVGGGKNEDVQNIPVDKLLRDAHALFTEHPEFVKLLGKDYYSAFANSCRLKVKYGYCGTGLATLLLNPDGTIYPCPGHALPEFKAGNILEASFYITPMPCFMPFVNP
;
A
#
# COMPACT_ATOMS: atom_id res chain seq x y z
N PHE A 1 12.06 11.32 10.49
CA PHE A 1 13.19 10.39 10.66
C PHE A 1 13.99 10.64 11.94
N LYS A 2 14.45 11.86 12.25
CA LYS A 2 15.16 12.17 13.52
C LYS A 2 14.39 11.71 14.78
N LEU A 3 13.09 12.02 14.85
CA LEU A 3 12.23 11.55 15.94
C LEU A 3 12.15 10.02 16.02
N ALA A 4 12.04 9.35 14.87
CA ALA A 4 11.98 7.89 14.81
C ALA A 4 13.27 7.25 15.34
N LEU A 5 14.45 7.81 15.03
CA LEU A 5 15.70 7.37 15.64
C LEU A 5 15.72 7.56 17.16
N LYS A 6 15.29 8.74 17.65
CA LYS A 6 15.23 9.03 19.08
C LYS A 6 14.33 8.05 19.83
N LEU A 7 13.19 7.70 19.23
CA LEU A 7 12.22 6.76 19.78
C LEU A 7 12.62 5.29 19.56
N LYS A 8 13.69 5.01 18.82
CA LYS A 8 14.16 3.67 18.48
C LYS A 8 13.06 2.78 17.86
N VAL A 9 12.22 3.36 17.00
CA VAL A 9 11.19 2.59 16.28
C VAL A 9 11.80 1.81 15.12
N ASP A 10 11.16 0.70 14.75
CA ASP A 10 11.65 -0.19 13.68
C ASP A 10 11.50 0.39 12.27
N SER A 11 10.55 1.31 12.08
CA SER A 11 10.32 1.92 10.77
C SER A 11 9.67 3.30 10.88
N ALA A 12 9.95 4.15 9.89
CA ALA A 12 9.26 5.41 9.69
C ALA A 12 8.73 5.43 8.26
N ARG A 13 7.42 5.63 8.11
CA ARG A 13 6.76 5.60 6.80
C ARG A 13 6.29 7.00 6.41
N PHE A 14 6.39 7.28 5.13
CA PHE A 14 5.82 8.47 4.52
C PHE A 14 5.28 8.09 3.14
N GLY A 15 4.36 8.91 2.63
CA GLY A 15 3.77 8.73 1.32
C GLY A 15 2.88 9.91 0.95
N PRO A 16 2.42 9.95 -0.31
CA PRO A 16 1.51 10.99 -0.76
C PRO A 16 0.17 10.87 -0.05
N ILE A 17 -0.48 12.01 0.16
CA ILE A 17 -1.82 12.06 0.74
C ILE A 17 -2.81 11.47 -0.27
N LYS A 18 -3.67 10.58 0.21
CA LYS A 18 -4.75 9.97 -0.58
C LYS A 18 -6.04 10.74 -0.32
N ARG A 19 -6.68 11.22 -1.39
CA ARG A 19 -7.96 11.95 -1.32
C ARG A 19 -9.14 10.98 -1.22
N VAL A 20 -9.23 10.30 -0.08
CA VAL A 20 -10.27 9.30 0.19
C VAL A 20 -10.93 9.64 1.53
N GLY A 21 -12.25 9.45 1.62
CA GLY A 21 -13.02 9.78 2.83
C GLY A 21 -12.84 11.23 3.27
N GLY A 22 -12.53 11.43 4.56
CA GLY A 22 -12.29 12.75 5.15
C GLY A 22 -11.12 13.52 4.52
N GLY A 23 -10.15 12.84 3.90
CA GLY A 23 -9.02 13.46 3.21
C GLY A 23 -9.37 14.13 1.87
N LYS A 24 -10.66 14.17 1.48
CA LYS A 24 -11.14 14.91 0.31
C LYS A 24 -11.28 16.41 0.55
N ASN A 25 -11.52 16.82 1.79
CA ASN A 25 -11.89 18.21 2.16
C ASN A 25 -10.76 18.97 2.85
N GLU A 26 -9.51 18.51 2.71
CA GLU A 26 -8.37 19.16 3.35
C GLU A 26 -7.75 20.22 2.42
N ASP A 27 -7.41 21.38 3.01
CA ASP A 27 -6.60 22.44 2.38
C ASP A 27 -5.14 22.01 2.10
N VAL A 28 -4.82 20.73 2.35
CA VAL A 28 -3.48 20.20 2.18
C VAL A 28 -3.22 19.94 0.70
N GLN A 29 -2.32 20.74 0.13
CA GLN A 29 -1.86 20.56 -1.23
C GLN A 29 -1.09 19.25 -1.37
N ASN A 30 -1.45 18.46 -2.38
CA ASN A 30 -0.72 17.24 -2.67
C ASN A 30 0.59 17.61 -3.37
N ILE A 31 1.69 17.02 -2.93
CA ILE A 31 2.99 17.22 -3.57
C ILE A 31 3.09 16.32 -4.81
N PRO A 32 3.73 16.79 -5.90
CA PRO A 32 4.07 15.94 -7.03
C PRO A 32 4.91 14.74 -6.57
N VAL A 33 4.57 13.55 -7.07
CA VAL A 33 5.22 12.29 -6.66
C VAL A 33 6.70 12.30 -7.01
N ASP A 34 7.07 12.85 -8.17
CA ASP A 34 8.47 12.94 -8.59
C ASP A 34 9.27 13.85 -7.66
N LYS A 35 8.69 14.95 -7.19
CA LYS A 35 9.29 15.81 -6.16
C LYS A 35 9.50 15.05 -4.86
N LEU A 36 8.47 14.34 -4.38
CA LEU A 36 8.58 13.51 -3.18
C LEU A 36 9.74 12.52 -3.27
N LEU A 37 9.88 11.84 -4.41
CA LEU A 37 10.93 10.85 -4.62
C LEU A 37 12.33 11.48 -4.68
N ARG A 38 12.48 12.64 -5.34
CA ARG A 38 13.75 13.38 -5.39
C ARG A 38 14.18 13.90 -4.02
N ASP A 39 13.26 14.53 -3.29
CA ASP A 39 13.53 15.05 -1.96
C ASP A 39 13.90 13.92 -0.99
N ALA A 40 13.17 12.79 -1.06
CA ALA A 40 13.50 11.60 -0.27
C ALA A 40 14.88 11.05 -0.62
N HIS A 41 15.21 10.94 -1.91
CA HIS A 41 16.53 10.49 -2.35
C HIS A 41 17.66 11.37 -1.83
N ALA A 42 17.50 12.69 -1.93
CA ALA A 42 18.46 13.66 -1.41
C ALA A 42 18.63 13.50 0.12
N LEU A 43 17.52 13.40 0.86
CA LEU A 43 17.53 13.23 2.32
C LEU A 43 18.30 11.97 2.74
N PHE A 44 18.09 10.83 2.08
CA PHE A 44 18.75 9.57 2.46
C PHE A 44 20.19 9.47 1.96
N THR A 45 20.55 10.24 0.94
CA THR A 45 21.95 10.40 0.51
C THR A 45 22.73 11.23 1.53
N GLU A 46 22.13 12.31 2.04
CA GLU A 46 22.74 13.17 3.06
C GLU A 46 22.78 12.50 4.44
N HIS A 47 21.75 11.70 4.77
CA HIS A 47 21.58 11.04 6.06
C HIS A 47 21.47 9.51 5.92
N PRO A 48 22.60 8.82 5.66
CA PRO A 48 22.60 7.36 5.49
C PRO A 48 22.11 6.60 6.74
N GLU A 49 22.21 7.19 7.93
CA GLU A 49 21.70 6.61 9.17
C GLU A 49 20.17 6.43 9.19
N PHE A 50 19.43 7.12 8.31
CA PHE A 50 17.97 6.97 8.18
C PHE A 50 17.57 5.76 7.34
N VAL A 51 18.48 5.20 6.53
CA VAL A 51 18.18 4.09 5.61
C VAL A 51 17.62 2.86 6.34
N LYS A 52 18.07 2.61 7.58
CA LYS A 52 17.56 1.50 8.41
C LYS A 52 16.08 1.62 8.80
N LEU A 53 15.50 2.82 8.70
CA LEU A 53 14.09 3.08 9.00
C LEU A 53 13.17 2.89 7.78
N LEU A 54 13.76 2.62 6.61
CA LEU A 54 13.07 2.46 5.33
C LEU A 54 12.59 1.03 5.11
N GLY A 55 11.81 0.84 4.04
CA GLY A 55 11.38 -0.46 3.53
C GLY A 55 9.87 -0.61 3.43
N LYS A 56 9.11 0.25 4.10
CA LYS A 56 7.63 0.24 4.09
C LYS A 56 7.00 1.58 3.70
N ASP A 57 7.83 2.54 3.32
CA ASP A 57 7.44 3.86 2.82
C ASP A 57 7.28 3.86 1.29
N TYR A 58 6.72 4.95 0.76
CA TYR A 58 6.45 5.10 -0.67
C TYR A 58 7.72 5.10 -1.52
N TYR A 59 8.82 5.69 -1.05
CA TYR A 59 10.09 5.72 -1.79
C TYR A 59 10.69 4.32 -1.91
N SER A 60 10.71 3.55 -0.82
CA SER A 60 11.15 2.15 -0.83
C SER A 60 10.27 1.27 -1.72
N ALA A 61 8.95 1.45 -1.66
CA ALA A 61 8.02 0.73 -2.52
C ALA A 61 8.29 1.04 -4.00
N PHE A 62 8.47 2.32 -4.35
CA PHE A 62 8.79 2.75 -5.70
C PHE A 62 10.13 2.19 -6.19
N ALA A 63 11.19 2.29 -5.37
CA ALA A 63 12.50 1.74 -5.69
C ALA A 63 12.43 0.23 -5.93
N ASN A 64 11.64 -0.50 -5.12
CA ASN A 64 11.39 -1.92 -5.34
C ASN A 64 10.64 -2.19 -6.65
N SER A 65 9.63 -1.38 -7.00
CA SER A 65 8.94 -1.49 -8.28
C SER A 65 9.88 -1.31 -9.47
N CYS A 66 10.77 -0.33 -9.41
CA CYS A 66 11.80 -0.12 -10.43
C CYS A 66 12.79 -1.28 -10.50
N ARG A 67 13.29 -1.74 -9.34
CA ARG A 67 14.28 -2.82 -9.25
C ARG A 67 13.74 -4.15 -9.77
N LEU A 68 12.53 -4.51 -9.35
CA LEU A 68 11.93 -5.81 -9.67
C LEU A 68 11.36 -5.88 -11.08
N LYS A 69 11.43 -4.79 -11.87
CA LYS A 69 10.80 -4.65 -13.20
C LYS A 69 9.41 -5.29 -13.18
N VAL A 70 8.61 -4.90 -12.19
CA VAL A 70 7.42 -5.67 -11.76
C VAL A 70 6.57 -6.00 -12.98
N LYS A 71 6.44 -7.30 -13.27
CA LYS A 71 5.70 -7.82 -14.43
C LYS A 71 4.17 -7.70 -14.27
N TYR A 72 3.71 -7.34 -13.09
CA TYR A 72 2.30 -7.31 -12.71
C TYR A 72 1.80 -5.86 -12.61
N GLY A 73 0.72 -5.54 -13.31
CA GLY A 73 0.09 -4.22 -13.31
C GLY A 73 -0.73 -3.89 -12.05
N TYR A 74 -0.46 -4.54 -10.91
CA TYR A 74 -1.26 -4.40 -9.69
C TYR A 74 -0.40 -4.42 -8.42
N CYS A 75 -0.89 -3.78 -7.35
CA CYS A 75 -0.18 -3.66 -6.05
C CYS A 75 -0.51 -4.79 -5.05
N GLY A 76 -1.38 -5.72 -5.42
CA GLY A 76 -1.76 -6.90 -4.64
C GLY A 76 -3.05 -6.73 -3.84
N THR A 77 -3.57 -5.51 -3.72
CA THR A 77 -4.91 -5.28 -3.14
C THR A 77 -6.00 -5.78 -4.08
N GLY A 78 -7.05 -6.38 -3.54
CA GLY A 78 -8.11 -7.05 -4.29
C GLY A 78 -7.79 -8.51 -4.65
N LEU A 79 -6.54 -8.94 -4.47
CA LEU A 79 -6.09 -10.30 -4.75
C LEU A 79 -5.49 -10.98 -3.52
N ALA A 80 -4.43 -10.38 -2.97
CA ALA A 80 -3.74 -10.89 -1.78
C ALA A 80 -4.29 -10.28 -0.48
N THR A 81 -4.90 -9.10 -0.56
CA THR A 81 -5.50 -8.40 0.58
C THR A 81 -6.84 -7.80 0.18
N LEU A 82 -7.79 -7.76 1.11
CA LEU A 82 -9.11 -7.16 0.94
C LEU A 82 -9.35 -6.17 2.08
N LEU A 83 -10.17 -5.16 1.82
CA LEU A 83 -10.74 -4.33 2.88
C LEU A 83 -12.00 -5.01 3.40
N LEU A 84 -12.02 -5.35 4.68
CA LEU A 84 -13.21 -5.77 5.41
C LEU A 84 -13.64 -4.64 6.34
N ASN A 85 -14.85 -4.13 6.14
CA ASN A 85 -15.44 -3.12 7.00
C ASN A 85 -16.10 -3.75 8.24
N PRO A 86 -16.34 -2.98 9.31
CA PRO A 86 -16.99 -3.48 10.53
C PRO A 86 -18.41 -4.02 10.32
N ASP A 87 -19.12 -3.56 9.29
CA ASP A 87 -20.45 -4.05 8.90
C ASP A 87 -20.41 -5.36 8.09
N GLY A 88 -19.22 -5.92 7.89
CA GLY A 88 -18.98 -7.13 7.11
C GLY A 88 -18.79 -6.88 5.61
N THR A 89 -18.95 -5.64 5.12
CA THR A 89 -18.83 -5.34 3.69
C THR A 89 -17.37 -5.44 3.24
N ILE A 90 -17.16 -6.06 2.06
CA ILE A 90 -15.83 -6.31 1.49
C ILE A 90 -15.62 -5.43 0.26
N TYR A 91 -14.44 -4.79 0.20
CA TYR A 91 -13.96 -4.02 -0.95
C TYR A 91 -12.55 -4.47 -1.35
N PRO A 92 -12.13 -4.24 -2.61
CA PRO A 92 -10.79 -4.63 -3.06
C PRO A 92 -9.68 -3.87 -2.35
N CYS A 93 -9.89 -2.59 -2.02
CA CYS A 93 -8.95 -1.79 -1.24
C CYS A 93 -9.62 -0.56 -0.62
N PRO A 94 -9.00 0.11 0.36
CA PRO A 94 -9.52 1.36 0.92
C PRO A 94 -9.71 2.50 -0.09
N GLY A 95 -8.91 2.52 -1.17
CA GLY A 95 -9.03 3.53 -2.22
C GLY A 95 -10.23 3.33 -3.16
N HIS A 96 -10.84 2.16 -3.15
CA HIS A 96 -11.98 1.78 -4.00
C HIS A 96 -13.16 1.30 -3.14
N ALA A 97 -13.39 1.96 -2.00
CA ALA A 97 -14.53 1.72 -1.13
C ALA A 97 -15.77 2.49 -1.61
N LEU A 98 -16.12 2.35 -2.90
CA LEU A 98 -17.34 2.91 -3.50
C LEU A 98 -18.34 1.78 -3.78
N PRO A 99 -19.66 2.02 -3.68
CA PRO A 99 -20.68 0.96 -3.81
C PRO A 99 -20.51 0.05 -5.03
N GLU A 100 -20.11 0.60 -6.18
CA GLU A 100 -19.87 -0.13 -7.43
C GLU A 100 -18.71 -1.14 -7.37
N PHE A 101 -17.81 -0.98 -6.39
CA PHE A 101 -16.68 -1.90 -6.16
C PHE A 101 -16.91 -2.83 -4.97
N LYS A 102 -18.13 -2.88 -4.41
CA LYS A 102 -18.46 -3.83 -3.33
C LYS A 102 -18.32 -5.25 -3.86
N ALA A 103 -17.42 -6.02 -3.25
CA ALA A 103 -17.17 -7.42 -3.61
C ALA A 103 -18.15 -8.39 -2.94
N GLY A 104 -18.81 -7.97 -1.85
CA GLY A 104 -19.79 -8.77 -1.11
C GLY A 104 -19.89 -8.35 0.35
N ASN A 105 -20.52 -9.18 1.18
CA ASN A 105 -20.50 -9.04 2.64
C ASN A 105 -20.30 -10.41 3.28
N ILE A 106 -19.39 -10.52 4.26
CA ILE A 106 -19.05 -11.79 4.93
C ILE A 106 -20.20 -12.39 5.74
N LEU A 107 -21.20 -11.57 6.08
CA LEU A 107 -22.38 -11.97 6.84
C LEU A 107 -23.50 -12.52 5.94
N GLU A 108 -23.38 -12.39 4.61
CA GLU A 108 -24.35 -12.95 3.67
C GLU A 108 -24.24 -14.48 3.64
N ALA A 109 -25.38 -15.19 3.64
CA ALA A 109 -25.41 -16.65 3.62
C ALA A 109 -24.76 -17.26 2.37
N SER A 110 -24.70 -16.49 1.27
CA SER A 110 -24.02 -16.85 0.03
C SER A 110 -22.51 -16.61 0.06
N PHE A 111 -21.96 -16.07 1.15
CA PHE A 111 -20.52 -15.86 1.25
C PHE A 111 -19.81 -17.20 1.45
N TYR A 112 -19.13 -17.65 0.41
CA TYR A 112 -18.23 -18.80 0.48
C TYR A 112 -16.79 -18.34 0.30
N ILE A 113 -15.92 -18.79 1.19
CA ILE A 113 -14.47 -18.75 0.94
C ILE A 113 -14.19 -19.99 0.12
N THR A 114 -13.95 -19.84 -1.18
CA THR A 114 -13.34 -20.92 -1.95
C THR A 114 -11.96 -21.14 -1.31
N PRO A 115 -11.66 -22.30 -0.72
CA PRO A 115 -10.28 -22.60 -0.40
C PRO A 115 -9.54 -22.55 -1.73
N MET A 116 -8.61 -21.59 -1.90
CA MET A 116 -7.76 -21.60 -3.07
C MET A 116 -7.12 -22.99 -3.10
N PRO A 117 -7.33 -23.81 -4.14
CA PRO A 117 -6.55 -25.01 -4.27
C PRO A 117 -5.09 -24.52 -4.26
N CYS A 118 -4.30 -25.04 -3.32
CA CYS A 118 -2.87 -24.77 -3.26
C CYS A 118 -2.35 -24.79 -4.69
N PHE A 119 -1.85 -23.65 -5.16
CA PHE A 119 -1.28 -23.45 -6.49
C PHE A 119 -0.22 -24.54 -6.68
N MET A 120 -0.60 -25.68 -7.25
CA MET A 120 0.37 -26.61 -7.80
C MET A 120 0.99 -25.86 -8.96
N PRO A 121 2.32 -25.72 -9.00
CA PRO A 121 2.95 -25.13 -10.16
C PRO A 121 2.57 -26.00 -11.35
N PHE A 122 1.89 -25.40 -12.33
CA PHE A 122 1.94 -25.91 -13.70
C PHE A 122 3.40 -25.81 -14.13
N VAL A 123 4.17 -26.85 -13.78
CA VAL A 123 5.30 -27.28 -14.57
C VAL A 123 4.67 -27.74 -15.87
N ASN A 124 4.93 -27.00 -16.95
CA ASN A 124 4.70 -27.53 -18.29
C ASN A 124 6.07 -27.62 -18.99
N PRO A 125 6.23 -28.67 -19.83
CA PRO A 125 7.49 -29.30 -20.19
C PRO A 125 8.39 -28.47 -21.11
#